data_AF-A0A2K5PYH3-F1
#
_entry.id   AF-A0A2K5PYH3-F1
#
_cell.length_a   1.000
_cell.length_b   1.000
_cell.length_c   1.000
_cell.angle_alpha   90.00
_cell.angle_beta   90.00
_cell.angle_gamma   90.00
#
_symmetry.space_group_name_H-M   'P 1'
#
loop_
_entity.id
_entity.type
_entity.pdbx_description
1 polymer ?
#
loop_
_entity_poly.entity_id
_entity_poly.type
_entity_poly.pdbx_seq_one_letter_code
_entity_poly.pdbx_strand_id
1 'polypeptide(L)'
;MINSVLPLVLHALGNPELSVSSVSTLKKICRECKYDLPPYAANIVAVSQDVLMKQIHKTSQCMWLMQALGFLLSALQVEEILKNLHSLISPYIQQLEKLAEEIPNPSNKLLVHIFAHEPAHFPPIEALFLLVTSVTLTLFQQGPRDHPDIVDSFMQLLAQALKRKPDLFLCERLDVKAVFQCAVLALKFPEAPTVKASCGFFTELLPRCGEVESVGKVVQEDGRMLLIAVLEAIGGQASRSLMDCFADILFALNKHCFSLLSMWIKEALQPPGFPSARLSPEQKDTFSQQILRERVNKRRVKEMVKEFTLLCRGLHGTDYTADY
;
A
#
# COMPACT_ATOMS: atom_id res chain seq x y z
N MET A 1 -35.39 -14.13 26.93
CA MET A 1 -34.23 -15.00 26.63
C MET A 1 -32.91 -14.22 26.57
N ILE A 2 -32.85 -13.05 25.92
CA ILE A 2 -31.64 -12.21 25.87
C ILE A 2 -31.13 -11.84 27.27
N ASN A 3 -32.03 -11.42 28.17
CA ASN A 3 -31.68 -10.99 29.52
C ASN A 3 -31.02 -12.08 30.40
N SER A 4 -31.28 -13.35 30.13
CA SER A 4 -30.70 -14.48 30.88
C SER A 4 -29.37 -14.98 30.30
N VAL A 5 -29.13 -14.76 29.01
CA VAL A 5 -27.95 -15.27 28.28
C VAL A 5 -26.86 -14.21 28.15
N LEU A 6 -27.24 -12.95 27.90
CA LEU A 6 -26.30 -11.87 27.64
C LEU A 6 -25.30 -11.63 28.80
N PRO A 7 -25.69 -11.64 30.09
CA PRO A 7 -24.72 -11.48 31.18
C PRO A 7 -23.65 -12.57 31.21
N LEU A 8 -24.02 -13.82 30.89
CA LEU A 8 -23.08 -14.95 30.83
C LEU A 8 -22.07 -14.78 29.69
N VAL A 9 -22.54 -14.33 28.53
CA VAL A 9 -21.68 -14.07 27.36
C VAL A 9 -20.73 -12.91 27.62
N LEU A 10 -21.22 -11.82 28.22
CA LEU A 10 -20.40 -10.66 28.57
C LEU A 10 -19.36 -10.99 29.65
N HIS A 11 -19.71 -11.82 30.63
CA HIS A 11 -18.74 -12.31 31.62
C HIS A 11 -17.66 -13.18 30.98
N ALA A 12 -18.04 -14.10 30.07
CA ALA A 12 -17.11 -14.96 29.35
C ALA A 12 -16.19 -14.20 28.37
N LEU A 13 -16.57 -12.99 27.96
CA LEU A 13 -15.74 -12.11 27.13
C LEU A 13 -14.42 -11.73 27.83
N GLY A 14 -14.43 -11.65 29.16
CA GLY A 14 -13.22 -11.36 29.95
C GLY A 14 -12.25 -12.54 30.08
N ASN A 15 -12.58 -13.72 29.58
CA ASN A 15 -11.73 -14.91 29.69
C ASN A 15 -11.03 -15.23 28.35
N PRO A 16 -9.68 -15.18 28.28
CA PRO A 16 -8.94 -15.42 27.04
C PRO A 16 -9.11 -16.85 26.51
N GLU A 17 -9.33 -17.85 27.38
CA GLU A 17 -9.53 -19.25 26.98
C GLU A 17 -10.86 -19.46 26.23
N LEU A 18 -11.85 -18.60 26.53
CA LEU A 18 -13.17 -18.63 25.91
C LEU A 18 -13.32 -17.64 24.75
N SER A 19 -12.24 -16.97 24.37
CA SER A 19 -12.22 -15.88 23.37
C SER A 19 -12.99 -16.21 22.07
N VAL A 20 -12.75 -17.38 21.46
CA VAL A 20 -13.41 -17.77 20.20
C VAL A 20 -14.92 -17.97 20.40
N SER A 21 -15.31 -18.67 21.46
CA SER A 21 -16.70 -19.04 21.72
C SER A 21 -17.53 -17.85 22.21
N SER A 22 -16.99 -17.04 23.12
CA SER A 22 -17.67 -15.86 23.67
C SER A 22 -17.88 -14.78 22.60
N VAL A 23 -16.84 -14.44 21.84
CA VAL A 23 -16.93 -13.40 20.80
C VAL A 23 -17.81 -13.83 19.63
N SER A 24 -17.72 -15.09 19.17
CA SER A 24 -18.58 -15.58 18.09
C SER A 24 -20.06 -15.64 18.51
N THR A 25 -20.34 -15.98 19.77
CA THR A 25 -21.69 -15.96 20.34
C THR A 25 -22.22 -14.55 20.47
N LEU A 26 -21.42 -13.61 20.99
CA LEU A 26 -21.79 -12.21 21.08
C LEU A 26 -22.10 -11.62 19.70
N LYS A 27 -21.28 -11.92 18.69
CA LYS A 27 -21.52 -11.51 17.30
C LYS A 27 -22.84 -12.04 16.75
N LYS A 28 -23.18 -13.31 17.01
CA LYS A 28 -24.46 -13.89 16.59
C LYS A 28 -25.64 -13.19 17.28
N ILE A 29 -25.56 -12.98 18.60
CA ILE A 29 -26.60 -12.27 19.35
C ILE A 29 -26.78 -10.85 18.80
N CYS A 30 -25.68 -10.12 18.58
CA CYS A 30 -25.73 -8.77 18.04
C CYS A 30 -26.31 -8.71 16.63
N ARG A 31 -26.05 -9.72 15.78
CA ARG A 31 -26.59 -9.79 14.42
C ARG A 31 -28.09 -10.08 14.40
N GLU A 32 -28.50 -11.11 15.14
CA GLU A 32 -29.87 -11.64 15.05
C GLU A 32 -30.86 -10.84 15.90
N CYS A 33 -30.41 -10.28 17.03
CA CYS A 33 -31.28 -9.61 18.00
C CYS A 33 -31.10 -8.08 18.02
N LYS A 34 -30.48 -7.47 17.00
CA LYS A 34 -30.08 -6.04 17.03
C LYS A 34 -31.16 -5.06 17.47
N TYR A 35 -32.42 -5.31 17.13
CA TYR A 35 -33.54 -4.43 17.49
C TYR A 35 -34.00 -4.55 18.96
N ASP A 36 -33.67 -5.65 19.63
CA ASP A 36 -33.99 -5.90 21.04
C ASP A 36 -32.82 -5.54 21.99
N LEU A 37 -31.66 -5.23 21.42
CA LEU A 37 -30.43 -4.91 22.15
C LEU A 37 -30.23 -3.44 22.57
N PRO A 38 -30.98 -2.42 22.11
CA PRO A 38 -30.76 -1.03 22.56
C PRO A 38 -30.70 -0.85 24.08
N PRO A 39 -31.56 -1.48 24.91
CA PRO A 39 -31.48 -1.36 26.38
C PRO A 39 -30.17 -1.87 26.98
N TYR A 40 -29.44 -2.72 26.26
CA TYR A 40 -28.19 -3.36 26.70
C TYR A 40 -26.96 -2.73 26.04
N ALA A 41 -27.13 -1.84 25.08
CA ALA A 41 -26.06 -1.40 24.21
C ALA A 41 -24.91 -0.73 24.98
N ALA A 42 -25.22 0.13 25.95
CA ALA A 42 -24.21 0.77 26.79
C ALA A 42 -23.35 -0.25 27.55
N ASN A 43 -23.97 -1.30 28.09
CA ASN A 43 -23.25 -2.34 28.84
C ASN A 43 -22.40 -3.21 27.90
N ILE A 44 -22.92 -3.59 26.73
CA ILE A 44 -22.17 -4.37 25.74
C ILE A 44 -20.95 -3.57 25.25
N VAL A 45 -21.12 -2.28 24.96
CA VAL A 45 -20.04 -1.38 24.53
C VAL A 45 -18.98 -1.25 25.64
N ALA A 46 -19.39 -1.01 26.89
CA ALA A 46 -18.46 -0.85 28.00
C ALA A 46 -17.61 -2.11 28.25
N VAL A 47 -18.24 -3.29 28.29
CA VAL A 47 -17.51 -4.56 28.47
C VAL A 47 -16.59 -4.83 27.27
N SER A 48 -17.06 -4.55 26.06
CA SER A 48 -16.27 -4.72 24.83
C SER A 48 -15.03 -3.81 24.79
N GLN A 49 -15.17 -2.56 25.24
CA GLN A 49 -14.05 -1.63 25.38
C GLN A 49 -13.02 -2.12 26.40
N ASP A 50 -13.48 -2.57 27.56
CA ASP A 50 -12.60 -3.06 28.63
C ASP A 50 -11.76 -4.27 28.18
N VAL A 51 -12.38 -5.26 27.53
CA VAL A 51 -11.65 -6.45 27.04
C VAL A 51 -10.69 -6.13 25.89
N LEU A 52 -11.01 -5.12 25.07
CA LEU A 52 -10.13 -4.64 24.01
C LEU A 52 -8.93 -3.88 24.56
N MET A 53 -9.14 -3.00 25.55
CA MET A 53 -8.06 -2.27 26.23
C MET A 53 -7.10 -3.21 26.95
N LYS A 54 -7.63 -4.26 27.58
CA LYS A 54 -6.86 -5.31 28.27
C LYS A 54 -6.18 -6.32 27.33
N GLN A 55 -6.37 -6.19 26.01
CA GLN A 55 -5.81 -7.09 24.99
C GLN A 55 -6.09 -8.58 25.25
N ILE A 56 -7.31 -8.91 25.72
CA ILE A 56 -7.68 -10.28 26.08
C ILE A 56 -7.76 -11.20 24.85
N HIS A 57 -8.10 -10.64 23.70
CA HIS A 57 -8.38 -11.38 22.47
C HIS A 57 -7.28 -11.21 21.42
N LYS A 58 -7.09 -12.24 20.58
CA LYS A 58 -6.22 -12.14 19.40
C LYS A 58 -6.91 -11.30 18.31
N THR A 59 -6.12 -10.79 17.37
CA THR A 59 -6.55 -9.88 16.30
C THR A 59 -7.81 -10.35 15.56
N SER A 60 -7.90 -11.64 15.20
CA SER A 60 -9.07 -12.19 14.52
C SER A 60 -10.36 -12.08 15.34
N GLN A 61 -10.28 -12.27 16.65
CA GLN A 61 -11.43 -12.14 17.55
C GLN A 61 -11.76 -10.68 17.82
N CYS A 62 -10.76 -9.79 17.93
CA CYS A 62 -11.01 -8.34 17.98
C CYS A 62 -11.82 -7.87 16.77
N MET A 63 -11.50 -8.37 15.57
CA MET A 63 -12.26 -8.07 14.35
C MET A 63 -13.72 -8.56 14.43
N TRP A 64 -13.96 -9.75 15.01
CA TRP A 64 -15.32 -10.27 15.19
C TRP A 64 -16.11 -9.49 16.24
N LEU A 65 -15.44 -9.01 17.28
CA LEU A 65 -16.01 -8.18 18.32
C LEU A 65 -16.39 -6.79 17.77
N MET A 66 -15.54 -6.19 16.92
CA MET A 66 -15.88 -4.97 16.19
C MET A 66 -17.09 -5.15 15.27
N GLN A 67 -17.21 -6.30 14.60
CA GLN A 67 -18.40 -6.62 13.79
C GLN A 67 -19.66 -6.77 14.66
N ALA A 68 -19.53 -7.36 15.86
CA ALA A 68 -20.64 -7.46 16.81
C ALA A 68 -21.14 -6.07 17.23
N LEU A 69 -20.22 -5.17 17.57
CA LEU A 69 -20.53 -3.78 17.91
C LEU A 69 -21.15 -3.04 16.72
N GLY A 70 -20.67 -3.25 15.49
CA GLY A 70 -21.30 -2.68 14.29
C GLY A 70 -22.78 -3.07 14.13
N PHE A 71 -23.11 -4.35 14.34
CA PHE A 71 -24.51 -4.79 14.32
C PHE A 71 -25.34 -4.14 15.43
N LEU A 72 -24.80 -4.07 16.64
CA LEU A 72 -25.46 -3.45 17.80
C LEU A 72 -25.77 -1.97 17.55
N LEU A 73 -24.77 -1.20 17.12
CA LEU A 73 -24.91 0.25 16.90
C LEU A 73 -25.88 0.56 15.76
N SER A 74 -26.00 -0.30 14.76
CA SER A 74 -26.89 -0.10 13.61
C SER A 74 -28.40 0.02 13.96
N ALA A 75 -28.78 -0.37 15.17
CA ALA A 75 -30.16 -0.33 15.66
C ALA A 75 -30.44 0.80 16.69
N LEU A 76 -29.44 1.64 17.01
CA LEU A 76 -29.58 2.74 17.95
C LEU A 76 -30.05 4.03 17.27
N GLN A 77 -30.50 5.01 18.07
CA GLN A 77 -30.75 6.36 17.58
C GLN A 77 -29.42 7.04 17.21
N VAL A 78 -29.45 7.92 16.20
CA VAL A 78 -28.26 8.56 15.62
C VAL A 78 -27.38 9.23 16.69
N GLU A 79 -27.99 9.88 17.67
CA GLU A 79 -27.30 10.56 18.78
C GLU A 79 -26.51 9.56 19.66
N GLU A 80 -27.08 8.40 19.94
CA GLU A 80 -26.44 7.33 20.70
C GLU A 80 -25.37 6.62 19.88
N ILE A 81 -25.56 6.48 18.56
CA ILE A 81 -24.52 5.96 17.65
C ILE A 81 -23.29 6.84 17.74
N LEU A 82 -23.44 8.16 17.55
CA LEU A 82 -22.33 9.10 17.56
C LEU A 82 -21.59 9.10 18.91
N LYS A 83 -22.33 9.05 20.03
CA LYS A 83 -21.75 9.00 21.37
C LYS A 83 -20.94 7.71 21.60
N ASN A 84 -21.50 6.55 21.27
CA ASN A 84 -20.84 5.26 21.47
C ASN A 84 -19.66 5.07 20.51
N LEU A 85 -19.78 5.56 19.27
CA LEU A 85 -18.75 5.49 18.26
C LEU A 85 -17.57 6.41 18.61
N HIS A 86 -17.85 7.62 19.11
CA HIS A 86 -16.80 8.48 19.69
C HIS A 86 -16.10 7.77 20.85
N SER A 87 -16.85 7.23 21.82
CA SER A 87 -16.25 6.51 22.96
C SER A 87 -15.42 5.29 22.55
N LEU A 88 -15.85 4.53 21.53
CA LEU A 88 -15.14 3.35 21.03
C LEU A 88 -13.87 3.71 20.27
N ILE A 89 -13.89 4.79 19.48
CA ILE A 89 -12.82 5.10 18.54
C ILE A 89 -11.82 6.12 19.12
N SER A 90 -12.26 7.05 19.98
CA SER A 90 -11.37 8.04 20.63
C SER A 90 -10.12 7.46 21.28
N PRO A 91 -10.15 6.36 22.07
CA PRO A 91 -8.92 5.82 22.66
C PRO A 91 -7.97 5.28 21.58
N TYR A 92 -8.49 4.73 20.48
CA TYR A 92 -7.67 4.32 19.36
C TYR A 92 -7.14 5.51 18.57
N ILE A 93 -7.92 6.59 18.38
CA ILE A 93 -7.45 7.83 17.75
C ILE A 93 -6.35 8.47 18.59
N GLN A 94 -6.50 8.54 19.91
CA GLN A 94 -5.46 9.08 20.81
C GLN A 94 -4.22 8.20 20.84
N GLN A 95 -4.40 6.88 20.80
CA GLN A 95 -3.30 5.93 20.66
C GLN A 95 -2.65 6.06 19.28
N LEU A 96 -3.43 6.39 18.25
CA LEU A 96 -2.96 6.65 16.89
C LEU A 96 -2.21 7.98 16.79
N GLU A 97 -2.67 9.02 17.49
CA GLU A 97 -1.99 10.31 17.63
C GLU A 97 -0.64 10.13 18.32
N LYS A 98 -0.60 9.36 19.42
CA LYS A 98 0.66 8.97 20.07
C LYS A 98 1.56 8.13 19.14
N LEU A 99 0.99 7.18 18.41
CA LEU A 99 1.73 6.38 17.43
C LEU A 99 2.17 7.18 16.19
N ALA A 100 1.53 8.33 15.91
CA ALA A 100 1.89 9.26 14.85
C ALA A 100 2.97 10.27 15.31
N GLU A 101 3.07 10.53 16.61
CA GLU A 101 4.21 11.20 17.24
C GLU A 101 5.43 10.27 17.38
N GLU A 102 5.22 8.96 17.32
CA GLU A 102 6.27 7.94 17.25
C GLU A 102 6.68 7.64 15.79
N ILE A 103 7.91 7.16 15.62
CA ILE A 103 8.49 6.83 14.30
C ILE A 103 7.61 5.76 13.61
N PRO A 104 7.16 5.97 12.36
CA PRO A 104 6.19 5.10 11.69
C PRO A 104 6.60 3.62 11.65
N ASN A 105 5.66 2.72 12.00
CA ASN A 105 5.87 1.28 12.03
C ASN A 105 4.81 0.52 11.17
N PRO A 106 5.01 -0.78 10.84
CA PRO A 106 4.22 -1.50 9.84
C PRO A 106 2.74 -1.75 10.19
N SER A 107 2.25 -1.30 11.36
CA SER A 107 0.87 -1.48 11.83
C SER A 107 -0.16 -0.62 11.08
N ASN A 108 0.27 0.44 10.37
CA ASN A 108 -0.60 1.35 9.62
C ASN A 108 -1.29 0.69 8.39
N LYS A 109 -0.85 -0.52 7.99
CA LYS A 109 -1.41 -1.27 6.85
C LYS A 109 -2.84 -1.80 7.09
N LEU A 110 -3.21 -2.06 8.34
CA LEU A 110 -4.52 -2.65 8.68
C LEU A 110 -5.68 -1.65 8.47
N LEU A 111 -5.45 -0.35 8.63
CA LEU A 111 -6.51 0.65 8.65
C LEU A 111 -7.14 0.88 7.26
N VAL A 112 -6.32 0.96 6.21
CA VAL A 112 -6.81 1.05 4.82
C VAL A 112 -7.57 -0.22 4.43
N HIS A 113 -7.17 -1.37 4.94
CA HIS A 113 -7.83 -2.65 4.63
C HIS A 113 -9.22 -2.78 5.29
N ILE A 114 -9.41 -2.21 6.48
CA ILE A 114 -10.65 -2.38 7.25
C ILE A 114 -11.73 -1.37 6.82
N PHE A 115 -11.36 -0.13 6.53
CA PHE A 115 -12.33 0.96 6.45
C PHE A 115 -12.57 1.55 5.05
N ALA A 116 -11.86 1.09 4.01
CA ALA A 116 -11.98 1.66 2.66
C ALA A 116 -13.35 1.50 1.96
N HIS A 117 -14.25 0.65 2.50
CA HIS A 117 -15.53 0.31 1.84
C HIS A 117 -16.75 1.03 2.43
N GLU A 118 -16.62 1.75 3.55
CA GLU A 118 -17.74 2.46 4.17
C GLU A 118 -17.63 3.98 3.98
N PRO A 119 -18.60 4.64 3.32
CA PRO A 119 -18.51 6.06 2.96
C PRO A 119 -18.44 6.99 4.19
N ALA A 120 -18.97 6.57 5.33
CA ALA A 120 -18.92 7.35 6.57
C ALA A 120 -17.50 7.42 7.18
N HIS A 121 -16.65 6.45 6.89
CA HIS A 121 -15.28 6.37 7.43
C HIS A 121 -14.22 6.91 6.47
N PHE A 122 -14.60 7.30 5.26
CA PHE A 122 -13.66 7.82 4.27
C PHE A 122 -12.96 9.12 4.73
N PRO A 123 -13.64 10.15 5.28
CA PRO A 123 -12.97 11.41 5.63
C PRO A 123 -11.87 11.26 6.70
N PRO A 124 -12.06 10.48 7.79
CA PRO A 124 -10.98 10.21 8.75
C PRO A 124 -9.80 9.44 8.17
N ILE A 125 -10.04 8.43 7.30
CA ILE A 125 -8.97 7.67 6.64
C ILE A 125 -8.18 8.57 5.71
N GLU A 126 -8.88 9.41 4.95
CA GLU A 126 -8.27 10.38 4.05
C GLU A 126 -7.39 11.35 4.85
N ALA A 127 -7.90 11.93 5.93
CA ALA A 127 -7.14 12.83 6.79
C ALA A 127 -5.87 12.16 7.36
N LEU A 128 -5.99 10.93 7.85
CA LEU A 128 -4.85 10.17 8.36
C LEU A 128 -3.84 9.83 7.26
N PHE A 129 -4.31 9.38 6.10
CA PHE A 129 -3.47 9.07 4.95
C PHE A 129 -2.66 10.31 4.52
N LEU A 130 -3.31 11.47 4.45
CA LEU A 130 -2.66 12.74 4.12
C LEU A 130 -1.64 13.15 5.18
N LEU A 131 -1.98 13.02 6.47
CA LEU A 131 -1.07 13.32 7.57
C LEU A 131 0.19 12.45 7.51
N VAL A 132 0.02 11.12 7.44
CA VAL A 132 1.13 10.17 7.36
C VAL A 132 1.99 10.44 6.12
N THR A 133 1.36 10.74 4.98
CA THR A 133 2.10 11.10 3.75
C THR A 133 2.90 12.38 3.94
N SER A 134 2.29 13.43 4.48
CA SER A 134 2.97 14.72 4.70
C SER A 134 4.16 14.61 5.65
N VAL A 135 4.00 13.90 6.77
CA VAL A 135 5.07 13.65 7.74
C VAL A 135 6.19 12.82 7.10
N THR A 136 5.84 11.75 6.38
CA THR A 136 6.84 10.87 5.74
C THR A 136 7.63 11.60 4.65
N LEU A 137 6.97 12.44 3.85
CA LEU A 137 7.66 13.25 2.83
C LEU A 137 8.59 14.29 3.46
N THR A 138 8.17 14.93 4.56
CA THR A 138 9.01 15.89 5.29
C THR A 138 10.24 15.20 5.88
N LEU A 139 10.06 14.01 6.48
CA LEU A 139 11.16 13.20 6.98
C LEU A 139 12.12 12.78 5.85
N PHE A 140 11.57 12.36 4.71
CA PHE A 140 12.35 11.96 3.54
C PHE A 140 13.19 13.11 2.98
N GLN A 141 12.73 14.35 3.05
CA GLN A 141 13.50 15.52 2.60
C GLN A 141 14.71 15.82 3.49
N GLN A 142 14.63 15.49 4.79
CA GLN A 142 15.73 15.71 5.74
C GLN A 142 16.86 14.68 5.56
N GLY A 143 16.48 13.44 5.28
CA GLY A 143 17.40 12.32 5.13
C GLY A 143 16.77 11.17 4.35
N PRO A 144 16.82 11.20 3.00
CA PRO A 144 16.11 10.23 2.17
C PRO A 144 16.45 8.77 2.54
N ARG A 145 17.73 8.51 2.85
CA ARG A 145 18.26 7.17 3.10
C ARG A 145 18.41 6.84 4.59
N ASP A 146 18.01 7.73 5.49
CA ASP A 146 18.22 7.55 6.93
C ASP A 146 17.25 6.50 7.51
N HIS A 147 16.09 6.32 6.85
CA HIS A 147 15.04 5.40 7.29
C HIS A 147 14.46 4.52 6.15
N PRO A 148 15.24 3.57 5.59
CA PRO A 148 14.79 2.73 4.47
C PRO A 148 13.57 1.85 4.75
N ASP A 149 13.35 1.49 6.01
CA ASP A 149 12.23 0.71 6.54
C ASP A 149 10.91 1.50 6.55
N ILE A 150 10.98 2.79 6.88
CA ILE A 150 9.86 3.72 6.77
C ILE A 150 9.50 3.89 5.29
N VAL A 151 10.49 4.09 4.41
CA VAL A 151 10.26 4.23 2.97
C VAL A 151 9.62 2.96 2.39
N ASP A 152 10.09 1.77 2.78
CA ASP A 152 9.46 0.50 2.39
C ASP A 152 7.97 0.47 2.80
N SER A 153 7.68 0.70 4.08
CA SER A 153 6.31 0.69 4.59
C SER A 153 5.42 1.75 3.93
N PHE A 154 5.97 2.91 3.65
CA PHE A 154 5.29 4.01 2.96
C PHE A 154 4.95 3.65 1.51
N MET A 155 5.89 3.10 0.74
CA MET A 155 5.63 2.64 -0.64
C MET A 155 4.53 1.56 -0.67
N GLN A 156 4.53 0.65 0.30
CA GLN A 156 3.47 -0.36 0.43
C GLN A 156 2.11 0.25 0.78
N LEU A 157 2.07 1.25 1.68
CA LEU A 157 0.84 1.98 2.02
C LEU A 157 0.25 2.67 0.78
N LEU A 158 1.07 3.39 0.02
CA LEU A 158 0.66 4.08 -1.20
C LEU A 158 0.16 3.10 -2.27
N ALA A 159 0.87 1.99 -2.47
CA ALA A 159 0.45 0.94 -3.40
C ALA A 159 -0.92 0.35 -3.00
N GLN A 160 -1.14 0.12 -1.71
CA GLN A 160 -2.41 -0.39 -1.21
C GLN A 160 -3.55 0.63 -1.37
N ALA A 161 -3.27 1.92 -1.15
CA ALA A 161 -4.22 2.99 -1.39
C ALA A 161 -4.65 3.01 -2.87
N LEU A 162 -3.70 2.97 -3.81
CA LEU A 162 -3.99 2.90 -5.25
C LEU A 162 -4.78 1.65 -5.65
N LYS A 163 -4.52 0.52 -4.99
CA LYS A 163 -5.18 -0.75 -5.30
C LYS A 163 -6.62 -0.83 -4.81
N ARG A 164 -6.91 -0.23 -3.65
CA ARG A 164 -8.20 -0.38 -2.96
C ARG A 164 -9.10 0.84 -3.09
N LYS A 165 -8.51 2.04 -3.07
CA LYS A 165 -9.23 3.31 -3.08
C LYS A 165 -8.42 4.38 -3.84
N PRO A 166 -8.36 4.30 -5.19
CA PRO A 166 -7.67 5.28 -6.02
C PRO A 166 -8.07 6.73 -5.73
N ASP A 167 -9.31 6.95 -5.28
CA ASP A 167 -9.87 8.27 -4.93
C ASP A 167 -9.03 9.04 -3.90
N LEU A 168 -8.22 8.36 -3.08
CA LEU A 168 -7.28 9.03 -2.17
C LEU A 168 -6.25 9.89 -2.91
N PHE A 169 -5.94 9.56 -4.17
CA PHE A 169 -5.04 10.34 -5.03
C PHE A 169 -5.74 11.50 -5.76
N LEU A 170 -7.07 11.65 -5.63
CA LEU A 170 -7.82 12.81 -6.12
C LEU A 170 -7.80 13.98 -5.12
N CYS A 171 -7.34 13.77 -3.89
CA CYS A 171 -7.30 14.82 -2.88
C CYS A 171 -6.28 15.90 -3.25
N GLU A 172 -6.72 17.16 -3.36
CA GLU A 172 -5.84 18.30 -3.69
C GLU A 172 -4.74 18.55 -2.65
N ARG A 173 -4.94 18.08 -1.40
CA ARG A 173 -3.94 18.18 -0.33
C ARG A 173 -2.80 17.16 -0.46
N LEU A 174 -2.96 16.15 -1.32
CA LEU A 174 -1.92 15.17 -1.57
C LEU A 174 -0.92 15.72 -2.59
N ASP A 175 0.34 15.89 -2.19
CA ASP A 175 1.41 16.21 -3.13
C ASP A 175 1.85 14.96 -3.91
N VAL A 176 1.09 14.66 -4.97
CA VAL A 176 1.33 13.51 -5.86
C VAL A 176 2.73 13.60 -6.51
N LYS A 177 3.23 14.81 -6.76
CA LYS A 177 4.54 15.03 -7.37
C LYS A 177 5.67 14.66 -6.41
N ALA A 178 5.61 15.11 -5.16
CA ALA A 178 6.57 14.71 -4.14
C ALA A 178 6.54 13.20 -3.86
N VAL A 179 5.35 12.59 -3.83
CA VAL A 179 5.21 11.13 -3.72
C VAL A 179 5.90 10.41 -4.88
N PHE A 180 5.65 10.84 -6.12
CA PHE A 180 6.28 10.26 -7.31
C PHE A 180 7.81 10.36 -7.24
N GLN A 181 8.34 11.53 -6.90
CA GLN A 181 9.78 11.78 -6.80
C GLN A 181 10.43 10.94 -5.69
N CYS A 182 9.77 10.84 -4.52
CA CYS A 182 10.20 9.97 -3.42
C CYS A 182 10.33 8.51 -3.90
N ALA A 183 9.32 8.00 -4.62
CA ALA A 183 9.34 6.65 -5.15
C ALA A 183 10.46 6.43 -6.19
N VAL A 184 10.69 7.38 -7.10
CA VAL A 184 11.80 7.29 -8.08
C VAL A 184 13.15 7.23 -7.37
N LEU A 185 13.36 8.05 -6.32
CA LEU A 185 14.59 8.02 -5.53
C LEU A 185 14.75 6.70 -4.77
N ALA A 186 13.66 6.14 -4.24
CA ALA A 186 13.65 4.86 -3.54
C ALA A 186 14.09 3.67 -4.43
N LEU A 187 13.96 3.77 -5.76
CA LEU A 187 14.48 2.74 -6.68
C LEU A 187 16.01 2.62 -6.66
N LYS A 188 16.71 3.67 -6.19
CA LYS A 188 18.17 3.74 -6.12
C LYS A 188 18.72 3.38 -4.74
N PHE A 189 17.88 2.85 -3.84
CA PHE A 189 18.31 2.47 -2.49
C PHE A 189 19.09 1.15 -2.53
N PRO A 190 20.07 0.97 -1.63
CA PRO A 190 20.79 -0.30 -1.54
C PRO A 190 19.91 -1.44 -1.00
N GLU A 191 18.87 -1.13 -0.22
CA GLU A 191 17.98 -2.11 0.39
C GLU A 191 16.99 -2.70 -0.64
N ALA A 192 17.17 -3.99 -0.95
CA ALA A 192 16.28 -4.73 -1.84
C ALA A 192 14.77 -4.67 -1.44
N PRO A 193 14.39 -4.75 -0.14
CA PRO A 193 12.97 -4.60 0.26
C PRO A 193 12.38 -3.26 -0.15
N THR A 194 13.09 -2.15 0.12
CA THR A 194 12.65 -0.79 -0.21
C THR A 194 12.49 -0.60 -1.72
N VAL A 195 13.44 -1.10 -2.52
CA VAL A 195 13.35 -1.05 -3.99
C VAL A 195 12.15 -1.88 -4.49
N LYS A 196 11.94 -3.10 -3.95
CA LYS A 196 10.77 -3.93 -4.31
C LYS A 196 9.46 -3.22 -4.00
N ALA A 197 9.36 -2.56 -2.85
CA ALA A 197 8.17 -1.81 -2.47
C ALA A 197 7.91 -0.63 -3.43
N SER A 198 8.95 0.12 -3.80
CA SER A 198 8.83 1.19 -4.80
C SER A 198 8.41 0.67 -6.18
N CYS A 199 8.97 -0.46 -6.64
CA CYS A 199 8.50 -1.13 -7.86
C CYS A 199 7.03 -1.54 -7.78
N GLY A 200 6.60 -2.03 -6.62
CA GLY A 200 5.20 -2.36 -6.34
C GLY A 200 4.28 -1.14 -6.43
N PHE A 201 4.70 0.00 -5.88
CA PHE A 201 3.99 1.27 -6.00
C PHE A 201 3.79 1.68 -7.46
N PHE A 202 4.84 1.72 -8.28
CA PHE A 202 4.70 2.08 -9.70
C PHE A 202 3.82 1.10 -10.48
N THR A 203 3.86 -0.18 -10.13
CA THR A 203 3.02 -1.21 -10.75
C THR A 203 1.52 -1.00 -10.47
N GLU A 204 1.17 -0.41 -9.32
CA GLU A 204 -0.22 -0.05 -8.98
C GLU A 204 -0.58 1.39 -9.42
N LEU A 205 0.40 2.29 -9.57
CA LEU A 205 0.21 3.69 -9.99
C LEU A 205 -0.07 3.82 -11.49
N LEU A 206 0.76 3.21 -12.33
CA LEU A 206 0.70 3.37 -13.79
C LEU A 206 -0.65 2.95 -14.42
N PRO A 207 -1.33 1.89 -13.94
CA PRO A 207 -2.68 1.58 -14.39
C PRO A 207 -3.72 2.69 -14.16
N ARG A 208 -3.46 3.61 -13.21
CA ARG A 208 -4.39 4.69 -12.83
C ARG A 208 -4.20 5.98 -13.63
N CYS A 209 -3.26 6.06 -14.57
CA CYS A 209 -2.99 7.27 -15.36
C CYS A 209 -4.22 7.79 -16.13
N GLY A 210 -5.13 6.90 -16.55
CA GLY A 210 -6.37 7.28 -17.24
C GLY A 210 -7.58 7.45 -16.31
N GLU A 211 -7.46 7.07 -15.04
CA GLU A 211 -8.55 7.11 -14.06
C GLU A 211 -8.42 8.32 -13.11
N VAL A 212 -7.19 8.71 -12.78
CA VAL A 212 -6.87 9.76 -11.82
C VAL A 212 -6.03 10.83 -12.51
N GLU A 213 -6.62 12.03 -12.69
CA GLU A 213 -6.01 13.12 -13.48
C GLU A 213 -4.65 13.57 -12.92
N SER A 214 -4.53 13.70 -11.59
CA SER A 214 -3.28 14.06 -10.91
C SER A 214 -2.15 13.05 -11.19
N VAL A 215 -2.49 11.76 -11.24
CA VAL A 215 -1.55 10.68 -11.58
C VAL A 215 -1.16 10.72 -13.05
N GLY A 216 -2.12 10.92 -13.96
CA GLY A 216 -1.84 11.09 -15.38
C GLY A 216 -0.89 12.26 -15.66
N LYS A 217 -1.15 13.41 -15.00
CA LYS A 217 -0.32 14.62 -15.12
C LYS A 217 1.10 14.40 -14.63
N VAL A 218 1.29 13.84 -13.43
CA VAL A 218 2.66 13.59 -12.91
C VAL A 218 3.42 12.60 -13.79
N VAL A 219 2.76 11.57 -14.32
CA VAL A 219 3.42 10.60 -15.20
C VAL A 219 3.81 11.25 -16.52
N GLN A 220 2.99 12.15 -17.07
CA GLN A 220 3.33 12.88 -18.29
C GLN A 220 4.52 13.84 -18.09
N GLU A 221 4.58 14.55 -16.97
CA GLU A 221 5.65 15.51 -16.65
C GLU A 221 6.96 14.82 -16.24
N ASP A 222 6.88 13.87 -15.31
CA ASP A 222 8.03 13.32 -14.59
C ASP A 222 8.32 11.85 -14.95
N GLY A 223 7.48 11.20 -15.77
CA GLY A 223 7.60 9.77 -16.12
C GLY A 223 8.90 9.39 -16.85
N ARG A 224 9.54 10.34 -17.53
CA ARG A 224 10.88 10.14 -18.11
C ARG A 224 11.93 9.86 -17.03
N MET A 225 11.83 10.50 -15.86
CA MET A 225 12.76 10.27 -14.74
C MET A 225 12.63 8.84 -14.21
N LEU A 226 11.41 8.31 -14.13
CA LEU A 226 11.16 6.92 -13.79
C LEU A 226 11.83 5.97 -14.79
N LEU A 227 11.65 6.20 -16.10
CA LEU A 227 12.27 5.36 -17.13
C LEU A 227 13.80 5.37 -17.04
N ILE A 228 14.40 6.54 -16.81
CA ILE A 228 15.87 6.66 -16.65
C ILE A 228 16.33 5.84 -15.44
N ALA A 229 15.68 5.98 -14.28
CA ALA A 229 16.03 5.22 -13.08
C ALA A 229 15.91 3.70 -13.29
N VAL A 230 14.87 3.26 -14.00
CA VAL A 230 14.68 1.85 -14.38
C VAL A 230 15.81 1.37 -15.30
N LEU A 231 16.17 2.14 -16.32
CA LEU A 231 17.25 1.79 -17.24
C LEU A 231 18.62 1.77 -16.55
N GLU A 232 18.91 2.70 -15.63
CA GLU A 232 20.11 2.69 -14.80
C GLU A 232 20.21 1.44 -13.92
N ALA A 233 19.09 1.05 -13.30
CA ALA A 233 19.01 -0.17 -12.49
C ALA A 233 19.31 -1.42 -13.32
N ILE A 234 18.68 -1.54 -14.50
CA ILE A 234 18.90 -2.64 -15.45
C ILE A 234 20.34 -2.61 -15.99
N GLY A 235 20.89 -1.41 -16.23
CA GLY A 235 22.24 -1.16 -16.73
C GLY A 235 23.36 -1.62 -15.79
N GLY A 236 23.06 -1.81 -14.50
CA GLY A 236 24.03 -2.35 -13.56
C GLY A 236 23.86 -1.89 -12.12
N GLN A 237 23.16 -0.77 -11.89
CA GLN A 237 23.16 -0.09 -10.58
C GLN A 237 22.36 -0.82 -9.50
N ALA A 238 21.37 -1.63 -9.87
CA ALA A 238 20.60 -2.44 -8.92
C ALA A 238 21.10 -3.89 -8.89
N SER A 239 20.73 -4.65 -7.86
CA SER A 239 20.99 -6.10 -7.80
C SER A 239 20.22 -6.86 -8.90
N ARG A 240 20.83 -7.92 -9.45
CA ARG A 240 20.20 -8.80 -10.46
C ARG A 240 18.91 -9.46 -9.96
N SER A 241 18.78 -9.66 -8.65
CA SER A 241 17.58 -10.25 -8.02
C SER A 241 16.32 -9.37 -8.13
N LEU A 242 16.48 -8.10 -8.52
CA LEU A 242 15.40 -7.12 -8.64
C LEU A 242 14.94 -6.90 -10.09
N MET A 243 15.59 -7.52 -11.08
CA MET A 243 15.31 -7.28 -12.50
C MET A 243 13.87 -7.60 -12.90
N ASP A 244 13.30 -8.64 -12.28
CA ASP A 244 11.88 -8.98 -12.43
C ASP A 244 10.96 -7.84 -11.97
N CYS A 245 11.32 -7.10 -10.92
CA CYS A 245 10.55 -5.97 -10.42
C CYS A 245 10.64 -4.76 -11.37
N PHE A 246 11.82 -4.48 -11.91
CA PHE A 246 12.00 -3.41 -12.91
C PHE A 246 11.31 -3.72 -14.23
N ALA A 247 11.30 -5.00 -14.64
CA ALA A 247 10.54 -5.46 -15.81
C ALA A 247 9.04 -5.25 -15.64
N ASP A 248 8.51 -5.38 -14.42
CA ASP A 248 7.10 -5.11 -14.13
C ASP A 248 6.74 -3.63 -14.37
N ILE A 249 7.63 -2.70 -14.02
CA ILE A 249 7.46 -1.27 -14.32
C ILE A 249 7.48 -1.03 -15.84
N LEU A 250 8.45 -1.60 -16.56
CA LEU A 250 8.52 -1.46 -18.03
C LEU A 250 7.27 -2.01 -18.72
N PHE A 251 6.76 -3.15 -18.25
CA PHE A 251 5.52 -3.72 -18.74
C PHE A 251 4.32 -2.80 -18.47
N ALA A 252 4.22 -2.23 -17.26
CA ALA A 252 3.16 -1.30 -16.92
C ALA A 252 3.22 0.00 -17.75
N LEU A 253 4.41 0.55 -17.97
CA LEU A 253 4.63 1.70 -18.87
C LEU A 253 4.22 1.39 -20.29
N ASN A 254 4.55 0.20 -20.81
CA ASN A 254 4.16 -0.20 -22.16
C ASN A 254 2.65 -0.32 -22.27
N LYS A 255 2.01 -1.01 -21.33
CA LYS A 255 0.57 -1.28 -21.38
C LYS A 255 -0.28 -0.01 -21.22
N HIS A 256 0.11 0.90 -20.32
CA HIS A 256 -0.73 2.04 -19.92
C HIS A 256 -0.26 3.38 -20.47
N CYS A 257 1.01 3.52 -20.83
CA CYS A 257 1.64 4.78 -21.24
C CYS A 257 2.43 4.62 -22.56
N PHE A 258 1.96 3.78 -23.48
CA PHE A 258 2.71 3.38 -24.69
C PHE A 258 3.28 4.56 -25.51
N SER A 259 2.46 5.58 -25.78
CA SER A 259 2.85 6.74 -26.58
C SER A 259 4.03 7.49 -25.95
N LEU A 260 3.95 7.71 -24.65
CA LEU A 260 5.01 8.35 -23.85
C LEU A 260 6.26 7.47 -23.78
N LEU A 261 6.11 6.17 -23.49
CA LEU A 261 7.21 5.22 -23.47
C LEU A 261 7.97 5.18 -24.80
N SER A 262 7.24 5.17 -25.93
CA SER A 262 7.85 5.12 -27.27
C SER A 262 8.74 6.33 -27.58
N MET A 263 8.37 7.50 -27.06
CA MET A 263 9.18 8.71 -27.15
C MET A 263 10.37 8.63 -26.20
N TRP A 264 10.11 8.39 -24.91
CA TRP A 264 11.13 8.44 -23.87
C TRP A 264 12.22 7.39 -24.04
N ILE A 265 11.89 6.16 -24.46
CA ILE A 265 12.90 5.09 -24.58
C ILE A 265 13.89 5.37 -25.71
N LYS A 266 13.46 6.01 -26.79
CA LYS A 266 14.34 6.41 -27.89
C LYS A 266 15.29 7.50 -27.43
N GLU A 267 14.77 8.54 -26.78
CA GLU A 267 15.58 9.64 -26.25
C GLU A 267 16.53 9.19 -25.14
N ALA A 268 16.08 8.32 -24.25
CA ALA A 268 16.88 7.85 -23.11
C ALA A 268 18.08 6.99 -23.55
N LEU A 269 17.95 6.23 -24.64
CA LEU A 269 19.01 5.34 -25.13
C LEU A 269 19.98 6.00 -26.12
N GLN A 270 19.67 7.20 -26.62
CA GLN A 270 20.54 7.95 -27.53
C GLN A 270 21.95 8.23 -26.98
N PRO A 271 22.14 8.63 -25.71
CA PRO A 271 23.46 8.95 -25.19
C PRO A 271 24.42 7.75 -25.27
N PRO A 272 25.65 7.93 -25.78
CA PRO A 272 26.64 6.85 -25.80
C PRO A 272 26.97 6.42 -24.36
N GLY A 273 27.19 5.13 -24.17
CA GLY A 273 27.52 4.55 -22.86
C GLY A 273 26.37 4.47 -21.83
N PHE A 274 25.16 4.90 -22.17
CA PHE A 274 23.96 4.65 -21.36
C PHE A 274 23.10 3.53 -21.97
N PRO A 275 22.54 2.58 -21.20
CA PRO A 275 22.66 2.41 -19.74
C PRO A 275 23.97 1.76 -19.26
N SER A 276 24.79 1.26 -20.18
CA SER A 276 26.13 0.72 -19.89
C SER A 276 27.08 1.02 -21.05
N ALA A 277 28.36 1.26 -20.73
CA ALA A 277 29.43 1.46 -21.70
C ALA A 277 29.70 0.24 -22.60
N ARG A 278 29.18 -0.93 -22.21
CA ARG A 278 29.39 -2.21 -22.92
C ARG A 278 28.41 -2.44 -24.07
N LEU A 279 27.37 -1.62 -24.19
CA LEU A 279 26.32 -1.81 -25.18
C LEU A 279 26.67 -1.18 -26.53
N SER A 280 26.47 -1.93 -27.61
CA SER A 280 26.49 -1.39 -28.97
C SER A 280 25.20 -0.63 -29.31
N PRO A 281 25.22 0.29 -30.28
CA PRO A 281 24.00 0.95 -30.76
C PRO A 281 22.92 -0.05 -31.22
N GLU A 282 23.33 -1.11 -31.92
CA GLU A 282 22.42 -2.17 -32.40
C GLU A 282 21.73 -2.93 -31.26
N GLN A 283 22.44 -3.19 -30.16
CA GLN A 283 21.87 -3.83 -28.97
C GLN A 283 20.83 -2.93 -28.29
N LYS A 284 21.08 -1.62 -28.22
CA LYS A 284 20.12 -0.64 -27.69
C LYS A 284 18.86 -0.57 -28.57
N ASP A 285 19.05 -0.49 -29.88
CA ASP A 285 17.95 -0.43 -30.85
C ASP A 285 17.10 -1.70 -30.78
N THR A 286 17.75 -2.87 -30.73
CA THR A 286 17.08 -4.16 -30.60
C THR A 286 16.25 -4.22 -29.32
N PHE A 287 16.82 -3.87 -28.17
CA PHE A 287 16.10 -3.85 -26.91
C PHE A 287 14.90 -2.88 -26.94
N SER A 288 15.09 -1.67 -27.46
CA SER A 288 14.01 -0.68 -27.57
C SER A 288 12.85 -1.18 -28.43
N GLN A 289 13.15 -1.80 -29.59
CA GLN A 289 12.13 -2.34 -30.48
C GLN A 289 11.39 -3.52 -29.86
N GLN A 290 12.13 -4.41 -29.20
CA GLN A 290 11.57 -5.56 -28.51
C GLN A 290 10.61 -5.14 -27.38
N ILE A 291 11.06 -4.22 -26.52
CA ILE A 291 10.22 -3.68 -25.44
C ILE A 291 8.96 -3.04 -26.01
N LEU A 292 9.04 -2.22 -27.06
CA LEU A 292 7.87 -1.55 -27.64
C LEU A 292 6.89 -2.47 -28.35
N ARG A 293 7.33 -3.65 -28.81
CA ARG A 293 6.47 -4.65 -29.45
C ARG A 293 5.67 -5.47 -28.43
N GLU A 294 6.26 -5.77 -27.29
CA GLU A 294 5.69 -6.71 -26.32
C GLU A 294 4.75 -6.02 -25.32
N ARG A 295 3.47 -5.91 -25.69
CA ARG A 295 2.47 -5.17 -24.90
C ARG A 295 1.64 -6.03 -23.94
N VAL A 296 1.69 -7.35 -24.08
CA VAL A 296 0.75 -8.26 -23.41
C VAL A 296 1.47 -9.32 -22.59
N ASN A 297 2.59 -9.84 -23.08
CA ASN A 297 3.30 -10.92 -22.42
C ASN A 297 4.35 -10.40 -21.42
N LYS A 298 3.89 -10.23 -20.17
CA LYS A 298 4.75 -9.84 -19.03
C LYS A 298 5.96 -10.76 -18.84
N ARG A 299 5.81 -12.07 -19.06
CA ARG A 299 6.92 -13.04 -18.94
C ARG A 299 8.00 -12.75 -19.97
N ARG A 300 7.60 -12.44 -21.21
CA ARG A 300 8.54 -12.10 -22.28
C ARG A 300 9.31 -10.81 -21.97
N VAL A 301 8.65 -9.80 -21.38
CA VAL A 301 9.35 -8.57 -20.93
C VAL A 301 10.43 -8.89 -19.90
N LYS A 302 10.14 -9.78 -18.93
CA LYS A 302 11.14 -10.22 -17.94
C LYS A 302 12.34 -10.90 -18.59
N GLU A 303 12.11 -11.81 -19.52
CA GLU A 303 13.20 -12.48 -20.27
C GLU A 303 14.08 -11.46 -21.00
N MET A 304 13.48 -10.50 -21.72
CA MET A 304 14.21 -9.46 -22.44
C MET A 304 15.03 -8.57 -21.50
N VAL A 305 14.50 -8.22 -20.33
CA VAL A 305 15.24 -7.45 -19.31
C VAL A 305 16.39 -8.27 -18.72
N LYS A 306 16.19 -9.57 -18.44
CA LYS A 306 17.25 -10.48 -17.97
C LYS A 306 18.38 -10.60 -18.99
N GLU A 307 18.06 -10.79 -20.27
CA GLU A 307 19.06 -10.84 -21.35
C GLU A 307 19.82 -9.50 -21.47
N PHE A 308 19.10 -8.38 -21.46
CA PHE A 308 19.69 -7.06 -21.61
C PHE A 308 20.61 -6.67 -20.44
N THR A 309 20.24 -6.97 -19.18
CA THR A 309 21.12 -6.70 -18.03
C THR A 309 22.41 -7.54 -18.08
N LEU A 310 22.35 -8.77 -18.61
CA LEU A 310 23.54 -9.60 -18.78
C LEU A 310 24.52 -8.98 -19.79
N LEU A 311 24.02 -8.40 -20.88
CA LEU A 311 24.84 -7.63 -21.83
C LEU A 311 25.47 -6.41 -21.13
N CYS A 312 24.66 -5.64 -20.40
CA CYS A 312 25.12 -4.45 -19.67
C CYS A 312 26.26 -4.77 -18.69
N ARG A 313 26.21 -5.94 -18.05
CA ARG A 313 27.18 -6.41 -17.06
C ARG A 313 28.31 -7.27 -17.64
N GLY A 314 28.30 -7.54 -18.95
CA GLY A 314 29.24 -8.44 -19.64
C GLY A 314 29.23 -9.88 -19.13
N LEU A 315 28.07 -10.38 -18.71
CA LEU A 315 27.85 -11.75 -18.23
C LEU A 315 27.19 -12.65 -19.28
N HIS A 316 26.91 -12.10 -20.46
CA HIS A 316 26.27 -12.85 -21.54
C HIS A 316 27.18 -13.98 -22.04
N GLY A 317 26.66 -15.21 -22.05
CA GLY A 317 27.43 -16.41 -22.44
C GLY A 317 28.34 -16.99 -21.36
N THR A 318 28.21 -16.58 -20.10
CA THR A 318 28.91 -17.18 -18.94
C THR A 318 27.97 -18.08 -18.14
N ASP A 319 28.49 -19.07 -17.40
CA ASP A 319 27.69 -20.05 -16.62
C ASP A 319 26.69 -19.40 -15.63
N TYR A 320 26.89 -18.13 -15.28
CA TYR A 320 25.96 -17.30 -14.48
C TYR A 320 24.62 -16.97 -15.16
N THR A 321 24.39 -17.44 -16.40
CA THR A 321 23.06 -17.48 -17.02
C THR A 321 22.11 -18.43 -16.26
N ALA A 322 22.64 -19.38 -15.49
CA ALA A 322 21.86 -20.38 -14.76
C ALA A 322 21.26 -19.89 -13.42
N ASP A 323 21.81 -18.84 -12.80
CA ASP A 323 21.41 -18.35 -11.46
C ASP A 323 20.25 -17.34 -11.50
N TYR A 324 19.15 -17.67 -12.20
CA TYR A 324 18.01 -16.76 -12.41
C TYR A 324 16.64 -17.35 -12.12
#